data_AF-A0A258LR85-F1
#
_entry.id   AF-A0A258LR85-F1
#
_cell.length_a   1.000
_cell.length_b   1.000
_cell.length_c   1.000
_cell.angle_alpha   90.00
_cell.angle_beta   90.00
_cell.angle_gamma   90.00
#
_symmetry.space_group_name_H-M   'P 1'
#
loop_
_entity.id
_entity.type
_entity.pdbx_description
1 polymer ?
#
loop_
_entity_poly.entity_id
_entity_poly.type
_entity_poly.pdbx_seq_one_letter_code
_entity_poly.pdbx_strand_id
1 'polypeptide(L)'
;MTRAVIPAGSGTPLAPFSPGMQADNVVYVSGTLPFDAQNNVVFPDDAEAQTRHVLETIKGVLEAAGATMADVTFNHVFLTHWGDRGWRSPPSRTRGADPMALARTEALPQAGGWRVRVPSPSRVALYQVLLLAGLLAAWEIAIRTGLLAVYLYGQPSGVFAKAWTLILSGELLRDSALTAWEAIAGFAIGTVLGSAAGLVLWLFPTGAAVLRPYMIALNGLPKIALAPLIIVWFGIGLGSKIAIAAIITFIVALITAQQGAKEVDEDLVKLMRSLGAGRVRTWRTVIVPGAMPWIVSAFRLNVGFALIGAVVGEYIASKEGLGYMIYYAGVLYDLNAVWVGIAALMGVALAMYGAIDWIERRLRG
;
A
#
# COMPACT_ATOMS: atom_id res chain seq x y z
N MET A 1 -25.83 15.63 -6.17
CA MET A 1 -25.31 16.00 -7.52
C MET A 1 -24.11 16.93 -7.33
N THR A 2 -23.02 16.76 -8.07
CA THR A 2 -21.82 17.59 -7.93
C THR A 2 -21.85 18.80 -8.88
N ARG A 3 -21.55 19.99 -8.36
CA ARG A 3 -21.51 21.25 -9.11
C ARG A 3 -20.20 21.98 -8.85
N ALA A 4 -19.50 22.40 -9.91
CA ALA A 4 -18.36 23.28 -9.80
C ALA A 4 -18.81 24.69 -9.36
N VAL A 5 -18.12 25.26 -8.39
CA VAL A 5 -18.38 26.62 -7.90
C VAL A 5 -17.25 27.52 -8.37
N ILE A 6 -17.60 28.49 -9.21
CA ILE A 6 -16.67 29.45 -9.81
C ILE A 6 -17.20 30.85 -9.46
N PRO A 7 -16.48 31.63 -8.64
CA PRO A 7 -16.86 33.00 -8.31
C PRO A 7 -17.00 33.88 -9.54
N ALA A 8 -17.93 34.83 -9.51
CA ALA A 8 -18.06 35.80 -10.60
C ALA A 8 -16.79 36.66 -10.68
N GLY A 9 -16.17 36.72 -11.86
CA GLY A 9 -14.94 37.48 -12.11
C GLY A 9 -13.62 36.71 -11.92
N SER A 10 -13.66 35.42 -11.54
CA SER A 10 -12.45 34.58 -11.55
C SER A 10 -12.02 34.21 -12.97
N GLY A 11 -10.71 34.07 -13.20
CA GLY A 11 -10.15 33.60 -14.47
C GLY A 11 -10.55 32.15 -14.81
N THR A 12 -10.28 31.72 -16.05
CA THR A 12 -10.52 30.34 -16.48
C THR A 12 -9.67 29.37 -15.64
N PRO A 13 -10.28 28.39 -14.95
CA PRO A 13 -9.52 27.46 -14.12
C PRO A 13 -8.49 26.66 -14.94
N LEU A 14 -7.30 26.47 -14.39
CA LEU A 14 -6.29 25.57 -14.97
C LEU A 14 -6.81 24.13 -14.88
N ALA A 15 -7.14 23.50 -16.01
CA ALA A 15 -7.60 22.11 -16.02
C ALA A 15 -6.51 21.19 -15.42
N PRO A 16 -6.85 20.22 -14.55
CA PRO A 16 -8.20 19.74 -14.18
C PRO A 16 -8.80 20.38 -12.90
N PHE A 17 -8.33 21.54 -12.45
CA PHE A 17 -8.69 22.11 -11.15
C PHE A 17 -9.95 22.98 -11.21
N SER A 18 -10.80 22.91 -10.17
CA SER A 18 -11.94 23.81 -9.92
C SER A 18 -11.68 24.57 -8.62
N PRO A 19 -11.96 25.88 -8.52
CA PRO A 19 -11.78 26.65 -7.28
C PRO A 19 -12.55 26.07 -6.10
N GLY A 20 -13.74 25.52 -6.36
CA GLY A 20 -14.51 24.76 -5.40
C GLY A 20 -15.46 23.75 -6.05
N MET A 21 -15.90 22.78 -5.27
CA MET A 21 -16.87 21.76 -5.64
C MET A 21 -17.94 21.65 -4.57
N GLN A 22 -19.20 21.80 -4.95
CA GLN A 22 -20.34 21.55 -4.09
C GLN A 22 -20.85 20.13 -4.32
N ALA A 23 -20.94 19.36 -3.25
CA ALA A 23 -21.55 18.04 -3.23
C ALA A 23 -22.58 18.00 -2.10
N ASP A 24 -23.86 17.99 -2.49
CA ASP A 24 -25.00 18.05 -1.59
C ASP A 24 -24.91 19.29 -0.67
N ASN A 25 -24.84 19.11 0.66
CA ASN A 25 -24.77 20.21 1.63
C ASN A 25 -23.33 20.61 2.01
N VAL A 26 -22.30 20.12 1.29
CA VAL A 26 -20.90 20.40 1.61
C VAL A 26 -20.20 21.07 0.43
N VAL A 27 -19.44 22.13 0.73
CA VAL A 27 -18.59 22.84 -0.22
C VAL A 27 -17.14 22.52 0.08
N TYR A 28 -16.43 22.00 -0.91
CA TYR A 28 -15.01 21.71 -0.84
C TYR A 28 -14.23 22.77 -1.63
N VAL A 29 -13.32 23.47 -0.97
CA VAL A 29 -12.41 24.44 -1.59
C VAL A 29 -10.99 23.88 -1.47
N SER A 30 -10.30 23.69 -2.57
CA SER A 30 -8.95 23.11 -2.57
C SER A 30 -8.12 23.64 -3.75
N GLY A 31 -6.79 23.62 -3.60
CA GLY A 31 -5.88 24.05 -4.66
C GLY A 31 -5.89 25.56 -4.95
N THR A 32 -6.36 26.39 -4.01
CA THR A 32 -6.34 27.86 -4.16
C THR A 32 -4.91 28.37 -4.01
N LEU A 33 -4.40 29.00 -5.08
CA LEU A 33 -3.07 29.60 -5.16
C LEU A 33 -3.21 31.12 -5.34
N PRO A 34 -2.17 31.91 -5.00
CA PRO A 34 -2.22 33.36 -5.12
C PRO A 34 -2.08 33.79 -6.59
N PHE A 35 -3.10 33.52 -7.40
CA PHE A 35 -3.13 33.86 -8.83
C PHE A 35 -4.06 35.04 -9.14
N ASP A 36 -3.71 35.82 -10.16
CA ASP A 36 -4.62 36.77 -10.81
C ASP A 36 -5.55 36.08 -11.84
N ALA A 37 -6.40 36.86 -12.51
CA ALA A 37 -7.32 36.36 -13.54
C ALA A 37 -6.61 35.80 -14.79
N GLN A 38 -5.31 36.05 -14.94
CA GLN A 38 -4.45 35.58 -16.03
C GLN A 38 -3.55 34.42 -15.60
N ASN A 39 -3.75 33.87 -14.39
CA ASN A 39 -2.95 32.78 -13.79
C ASN A 39 -1.48 33.16 -13.50
N ASN A 40 -1.17 34.43 -13.28
CA ASN A 40 0.14 34.85 -12.77
C ASN A 40 0.14 34.89 -11.24
N VAL A 41 1.27 34.55 -10.62
CA VAL A 41 1.47 34.71 -9.17
C VAL A 41 1.42 36.18 -8.79
N VAL A 42 0.51 36.54 -7.89
CA VAL A 42 0.43 37.89 -7.31
C VAL A 42 1.31 38.01 -6.08
N PHE A 43 1.80 39.23 -5.81
CA PHE A 43 2.64 39.55 -4.66
C PHE A 43 3.88 38.63 -4.53
N PRO A 44 4.74 38.55 -5.56
CA PRO A 44 5.97 37.78 -5.45
C PRO A 44 6.79 38.29 -4.25
N ASP A 45 7.33 37.35 -3.47
CA ASP A 45 8.12 37.60 -2.26
C ASP A 45 7.38 38.19 -1.03
N ASP A 46 6.05 38.33 -1.08
CA ASP A 46 5.22 38.74 0.08
C ASP A 46 4.21 37.64 0.44
N ALA A 47 4.62 36.75 1.34
CA ALA A 47 3.80 35.63 1.79
C ALA A 47 2.52 36.09 2.53
N GLU A 48 2.53 37.24 3.21
CA GLU A 48 1.35 37.74 3.92
C GLU A 48 0.30 38.23 2.91
N ALA A 49 0.72 39.01 1.92
CA ALA A 49 -0.14 39.47 0.85
C ALA A 49 -0.69 38.31 0.00
N GLN A 50 0.14 37.30 -0.30
CA GLN A 50 -0.30 36.06 -0.96
C GLN A 50 -1.35 35.31 -0.14
N THR A 51 -1.13 35.17 1.17
CA THR A 51 -2.06 34.48 2.06
C THR A 51 -3.40 35.21 2.13
N ARG A 52 -3.38 36.55 2.24
CA ARG A 52 -4.58 37.38 2.26
C ARG A 52 -5.39 37.23 0.97
N HIS A 53 -4.70 37.25 -0.18
CA HIS A 53 -5.32 37.05 -1.50
C HIS A 53 -5.98 35.67 -1.65
N VAL A 54 -5.32 34.62 -1.18
CA VAL A 54 -5.88 33.26 -1.15
C VAL A 54 -7.13 33.20 -0.28
N LEU A 55 -7.12 33.81 0.91
CA LEU A 55 -8.28 33.83 1.80
C LEU A 55 -9.47 34.59 1.22
N GLU A 56 -9.25 35.72 0.55
CA GLU A 56 -10.32 36.44 -0.17
C GLU A 56 -10.88 35.62 -1.33
N THR A 57 -10.03 34.84 -2.00
CA THR A 57 -10.48 33.94 -3.07
C THR A 57 -11.33 32.80 -2.51
N ILE A 58 -10.92 32.16 -1.41
CA ILE A 58 -11.70 31.13 -0.70
C ILE A 58 -13.06 31.70 -0.28
N LYS A 59 -13.06 32.91 0.30
CA LYS A 59 -14.29 33.61 0.69
C LYS A 59 -15.23 33.80 -0.51
N GLY A 60 -14.71 34.26 -1.65
CA GLY A 60 -15.50 34.40 -2.87
C GLY A 60 -16.10 33.08 -3.38
N VAL A 61 -15.37 31.96 -3.24
CA VAL A 61 -15.89 30.61 -3.56
C VAL A 61 -17.01 30.20 -2.62
N LEU A 62 -16.88 30.46 -1.32
CA LEU A 62 -17.93 30.16 -0.35
C LEU A 62 -19.18 31.01 -0.60
N GLU A 63 -19.03 32.31 -0.83
CA GLU A 63 -20.14 33.22 -1.11
C GLU A 63 -20.89 32.81 -2.40
N ALA A 64 -20.16 32.39 -3.44
CA ALA A 64 -20.75 31.87 -4.67
C ALA A 64 -21.51 30.54 -4.47
N ALA A 65 -21.20 29.78 -3.41
CA ALA A 65 -21.93 28.58 -3.01
C ALA A 65 -23.06 28.87 -1.99
N GLY A 66 -23.28 30.13 -1.61
CA GLY A 66 -24.26 30.53 -0.60
C GLY A 66 -23.81 30.31 0.85
N ALA A 67 -22.50 30.20 1.08
CA ALA A 67 -21.87 30.05 2.40
C ALA A 67 -20.98 31.25 2.73
N THR A 68 -20.49 31.32 3.97
CA THR A 68 -19.59 32.38 4.45
C THR A 68 -18.33 31.79 5.08
N MET A 69 -17.33 32.63 5.36
CA MET A 69 -16.14 32.21 6.11
C MET A 69 -16.48 31.69 7.53
N ALA A 70 -17.64 32.04 8.09
CA ALA A 70 -18.10 31.52 9.38
C ALA A 70 -18.56 30.06 9.30
N ASP A 71 -18.90 29.58 8.10
CA ASP A 71 -19.36 28.19 7.86
C ASP A 71 -18.20 27.22 7.62
N VAL A 72 -16.95 27.71 7.65
CA VAL A 72 -15.75 26.88 7.48
C VAL A 72 -15.52 26.04 8.73
N THR A 73 -15.79 24.74 8.62
CA THR A 73 -15.67 23.79 9.73
C THR A 73 -14.29 23.11 9.80
N PHE A 74 -13.51 23.14 8.71
CA PHE A 74 -12.20 22.52 8.62
C PHE A 74 -11.32 23.23 7.58
N ASN A 75 -10.05 23.48 7.93
CA ASN A 75 -9.04 24.03 7.02
C ASN A 75 -7.72 23.27 7.20
N HIS A 76 -7.08 22.90 6.10
CA HIS A 76 -5.81 22.18 6.10
C HIS A 76 -4.79 22.92 5.22
N VAL A 77 -3.69 23.35 5.83
CA VAL A 77 -2.62 24.11 5.17
C VAL A 77 -1.40 23.22 5.02
N PHE A 78 -0.94 23.02 3.79
CA PHE A 78 0.30 22.29 3.51
C PHE A 78 1.46 23.27 3.44
N LEU A 79 2.43 23.12 4.35
CA LEU A 79 3.71 23.82 4.30
C LEU A 79 4.77 22.84 3.78
N THR A 80 5.56 23.26 2.81
CA THR A 80 6.65 22.44 2.24
C THR A 80 7.86 22.39 3.18
N HIS A 81 8.23 23.50 3.82
CA HIS A 81 9.33 23.57 4.78
C HIS A 81 9.08 24.59 5.90
N TRP A 82 9.44 24.24 7.15
CA TRP A 82 9.33 25.13 8.31
C TRP A 82 10.36 26.28 8.31
N GLY A 83 11.35 26.24 7.40
CA GLY A 83 12.55 27.08 7.40
C GLY A 83 12.63 28.20 6.36
N ASP A 84 11.55 28.51 5.62
CA ASP A 84 11.58 29.60 4.63
C ASP A 84 11.69 30.97 5.35
N ARG A 85 12.91 31.53 5.32
CA ARG A 85 13.34 32.77 5.99
C ARG A 85 12.87 34.04 5.26
N GLY A 86 11.59 34.11 4.90
CA GLY A 86 10.93 35.30 4.35
C GLY A 86 10.12 36.11 5.38
N TRP A 87 9.82 35.55 6.56
CA TRP A 87 9.13 36.28 7.62
C TRP A 87 10.07 37.24 8.35
N ARG A 88 10.18 38.47 7.86
CA ARG A 88 10.70 39.59 8.64
C ARG A 88 9.52 40.27 9.32
N SER A 89 9.52 40.27 10.65
CA SER A 89 8.56 41.08 11.42
C SER A 89 8.57 42.52 10.89
N PRO A 90 7.40 43.14 10.63
CA PRO A 90 7.35 44.52 10.15
C PRO A 90 8.03 45.45 11.16
N PRO A 91 8.70 46.53 10.72
CA PRO A 91 9.29 47.50 11.64
C PRO A 91 8.16 48.11 12.46
N SER A 92 8.21 47.86 13.77
CA SER A 92 7.29 48.37 14.79
C SER A 92 7.10 49.88 14.65
N ARG A 93 6.01 50.28 14.01
CA ARG A 93 5.55 51.67 13.93
C ARG A 93 4.36 51.90 14.86
N THR A 94 4.52 51.56 16.12
CA THR A 94 3.63 52.01 17.20
C THR A 94 4.45 52.16 18.48
N ARG A 95 5.18 53.28 18.62
CA ARG A 95 5.50 53.79 19.95
C ARG A 95 4.16 54.12 20.62
N GLY A 96 3.76 53.32 21.61
CA GLY A 96 2.67 53.68 22.52
C GLY A 96 1.55 52.66 22.73
N ALA A 97 1.55 51.51 22.06
CA ALA A 97 0.60 50.45 22.37
C ALA A 97 1.31 49.36 23.19
N ASP A 98 0.90 49.18 24.44
CA ASP A 98 1.28 48.03 25.26
C ASP A 98 0.95 46.74 24.46
N PRO A 99 1.95 45.92 24.09
CA PRO A 99 1.70 44.69 23.33
C PRO A 99 0.82 43.69 24.10
N MET A 100 0.69 43.82 25.43
CA MET A 100 -0.29 43.06 26.22
C MET A 100 -1.72 43.60 26.14
N ALA A 101 -1.94 44.84 25.70
CA ALA A 101 -3.27 45.42 25.58
C ALA A 101 -4.02 44.93 24.32
N LEU A 102 -3.32 44.66 23.22
CA LEU A 102 -3.90 44.05 22.01
C LEU A 102 -4.10 42.53 22.14
N ALA A 103 -3.42 41.89 23.09
CA ALA A 103 -3.62 40.48 23.45
C ALA A 103 -4.77 40.27 24.46
N ARG A 104 -5.46 41.35 24.86
CA ARG A 104 -6.63 41.27 25.75
C ARG A 104 -7.88 40.85 24.96
N THR A 105 -7.79 39.64 24.39
CA THR A 105 -8.79 38.59 24.54
C THR A 105 -10.24 39.07 24.57
N GLU A 106 -10.77 39.46 23.41
CA GLU A 106 -12.06 38.89 23.05
C GLU A 106 -11.79 37.40 22.85
N ALA A 107 -12.00 36.62 23.92
CA ALA A 107 -11.98 35.18 23.84
C ALA A 107 -13.02 34.80 22.79
N LEU A 108 -12.55 34.46 21.59
CA LEU A 108 -13.37 33.81 20.57
C LEU A 108 -14.18 32.74 21.30
N PRO A 109 -15.52 32.72 21.20
CA PRO A 109 -16.29 31.65 21.79
C PRO A 109 -15.65 30.37 21.27
N GLN A 110 -15.12 29.54 22.18
CA GLN A 110 -14.52 28.28 21.79
C GLN A 110 -15.63 27.47 21.14
N ALA A 111 -15.74 27.56 19.81
CA ALA A 111 -16.63 26.73 19.02
C ALA A 111 -16.27 25.33 19.44
N GLY A 112 -17.20 24.65 20.09
CA GLY A 112 -16.97 23.37 20.75
C GLY A 112 -16.46 22.38 19.72
N GLY A 113 -15.13 22.29 19.60
CA GLY A 113 -14.49 21.44 18.63
C GLY A 113 -15.05 20.05 18.83
N TRP A 114 -15.58 19.46 17.76
CA TRP A 114 -16.00 18.06 17.76
C TRP A 114 -14.76 17.24 18.12
N ARG A 115 -14.56 16.98 19.40
CA ARG A 115 -13.51 16.11 19.91
C ARG A 115 -13.93 14.71 19.52
N VAL A 116 -13.54 14.29 18.31
CA VAL A 116 -13.59 12.88 17.93
C VAL A 116 -12.66 12.16 18.90
N ARG A 117 -13.27 11.56 19.92
CA ARG A 117 -12.54 10.86 20.97
C ARG A 117 -12.04 9.58 20.34
N VAL A 118 -10.79 9.60 19.87
CA VAL A 118 -10.13 8.40 19.33
C VAL A 118 -10.27 7.31 20.40
N PRO A 119 -10.93 6.18 20.11
CA PRO A 119 -11.15 5.16 21.13
C PRO A 119 -9.81 4.66 21.66
N SER A 120 -9.72 4.33 22.94
CA SER A 120 -8.49 3.74 23.49
C SER A 120 -8.13 2.46 22.73
N PRO A 121 -6.84 2.09 22.61
CA PRO A 121 -6.43 0.86 21.93
C PRO A 121 -7.19 -0.38 22.42
N SER A 122 -7.49 -0.44 23.73
CA SER A 122 -8.31 -1.48 24.35
C SER A 122 -9.77 -1.50 23.87
N ARG A 123 -10.38 -0.33 23.62
CA ARG A 123 -11.74 -0.25 23.07
C ARG A 123 -11.78 -0.67 21.61
N VAL A 124 -10.76 -0.27 20.83
CA VAL A 124 -10.63 -0.72 19.44
C VAL A 124 -10.48 -2.24 19.38
N ALA A 125 -9.59 -2.82 20.20
CA ALA A 125 -9.43 -4.28 20.28
C ALA A 125 -10.73 -4.98 20.68
N LEU A 126 -11.47 -4.44 21.65
CA LEU A 126 -12.78 -4.97 22.04
C LEU A 126 -13.76 -4.95 20.86
N TYR A 127 -13.85 -3.84 20.12
CA TYR A 127 -14.73 -3.74 18.96
C TYR A 127 -14.33 -4.70 17.84
N GLN A 128 -13.03 -4.92 17.61
CA GLN A 128 -12.54 -5.90 16.65
C GLN A 128 -12.93 -7.33 17.03
N VAL A 129 -12.77 -7.70 18.31
CA VAL A 129 -13.16 -9.02 18.82
C VAL A 129 -14.67 -9.20 18.76
N LEU A 130 -15.45 -8.21 19.16
CA LEU A 130 -16.92 -8.26 19.09
C LEU A 130 -17.42 -8.36 17.66
N LEU A 131 -16.81 -7.63 16.72
CA LEU A 131 -17.14 -7.73 15.30
C LEU A 131 -16.86 -9.14 14.77
N LEU A 132 -15.68 -9.70 15.06
CA LEU A 132 -15.33 -11.05 14.63
C LEU A 132 -16.25 -12.10 15.25
N ALA A 133 -16.48 -12.03 16.56
CA ALA A 133 -17.39 -12.94 17.27
C ALA A 133 -18.82 -12.82 16.75
N GLY A 134 -19.30 -11.61 16.47
CA GLY A 134 -20.61 -11.36 15.88
C GLY A 134 -20.75 -11.96 14.48
N LEU A 135 -19.73 -11.83 13.62
CA LEU A 135 -19.71 -12.44 12.29
C LEU A 135 -19.72 -13.97 12.36
N LEU A 136 -18.91 -14.57 13.23
CA LEU A 136 -18.88 -16.02 13.43
C LEU A 136 -20.22 -16.54 13.99
N ALA A 137 -20.80 -15.83 14.97
CA ALA A 137 -22.10 -16.20 15.52
C ALA A 137 -23.21 -16.10 14.46
N ALA A 138 -23.23 -15.04 13.66
CA ALA A 138 -24.20 -14.87 12.58
C ALA A 138 -24.08 -16.00 11.53
N TRP A 139 -22.85 -16.38 11.16
CA TRP A 139 -22.61 -17.51 10.25
C TRP A 139 -23.08 -18.84 10.86
N GLU A 140 -22.72 -19.15 12.11
CA GLU A 140 -23.19 -20.36 12.79
C GLU A 140 -24.72 -20.42 12.87
N ILE A 141 -25.38 -19.31 13.23
CA ILE A 141 -26.84 -19.22 13.31
C ILE A 141 -27.47 -19.46 11.93
N ALA A 142 -26.97 -18.80 10.88
CA ALA A 142 -27.50 -18.95 9.53
C ALA A 142 -27.45 -20.42 9.04
N ILE A 143 -26.42 -21.17 9.45
CA ILE A 143 -26.31 -22.58 9.13
C ILE A 143 -27.27 -23.42 9.99
N ARG A 144 -27.31 -23.18 11.31
CA ARG A 144 -28.17 -23.93 12.25
C ARG A 144 -29.66 -23.74 12.00
N THR A 145 -30.08 -22.58 11.51
CA THR A 145 -31.47 -22.29 11.14
C THR A 145 -31.85 -22.81 9.75
N GLY A 146 -30.88 -23.36 8.99
CA GLY A 146 -31.09 -23.84 7.63
C GLY A 146 -31.19 -22.73 6.58
N LEU A 147 -30.90 -21.47 6.93
CA LEU A 147 -30.83 -20.36 5.97
C LEU A 147 -29.71 -20.58 4.95
N LEU A 148 -28.59 -21.17 5.39
CA LEU A 148 -27.46 -21.55 4.57
C LEU A 148 -27.20 -23.06 4.70
N ALA A 149 -26.78 -23.68 3.60
CA ALA A 149 -26.46 -25.10 3.61
C ALA A 149 -25.01 -25.37 4.09
N VAL A 150 -24.84 -26.23 5.10
CA VAL A 150 -23.53 -26.57 5.69
C VAL A 150 -22.52 -27.04 4.63
N TYR A 151 -22.97 -27.82 3.63
CA TYR A 151 -22.09 -28.37 2.59
C TYR A 151 -21.64 -27.33 1.55
N LEU A 152 -22.19 -26.11 1.56
CA LEU A 152 -21.75 -25.02 0.67
C LEU A 152 -20.87 -24.00 1.39
N TYR A 153 -21.14 -23.79 2.67
CA TYR A 153 -20.52 -22.71 3.43
C TYR A 153 -19.65 -23.18 4.58
N GLY A 154 -19.76 -24.44 5.01
CA GLY A 154 -19.22 -24.90 6.30
C GLY A 154 -19.97 -24.29 7.48
N GLN A 155 -19.53 -24.61 8.70
CA GLN A 155 -20.04 -24.00 9.92
C GLN A 155 -18.88 -23.75 10.89
N PRO A 156 -18.81 -22.60 11.60
CA PRO A 156 -17.71 -22.28 12.52
C PRO A 156 -17.37 -23.41 13.48
N SER A 157 -18.37 -23.97 14.17
CA SER A 157 -18.16 -25.07 15.12
C SER A 157 -17.54 -26.32 14.46
N GLY A 158 -17.92 -26.60 13.22
CA GLY A 158 -17.41 -27.70 12.39
C GLY A 158 -15.99 -27.44 11.89
N VAL A 159 -15.67 -26.19 11.53
CA VAL A 159 -14.30 -25.77 11.20
C VAL A 159 -13.38 -25.98 12.40
N PHE A 160 -13.79 -25.55 13.60
CA PHE A 160 -13.00 -25.76 14.83
C PHE A 160 -12.82 -27.25 15.15
N ALA A 161 -13.88 -28.05 15.08
CA ALA A 161 -13.80 -29.48 15.31
C ALA A 161 -12.88 -30.17 14.29
N LYS A 162 -13.00 -29.83 13.01
CA LYS A 162 -12.14 -30.35 11.95
C LYS A 162 -10.67 -29.95 12.15
N ALA A 163 -10.41 -28.68 12.47
CA ALA A 163 -9.06 -28.19 12.77
C ALA A 163 -8.44 -29.01 13.91
N TRP A 164 -9.19 -29.23 15.00
CA TRP A 164 -8.73 -30.02 16.13
C TRP A 164 -8.35 -31.44 15.72
N THR A 165 -9.18 -32.11 14.91
CA THR A 165 -8.87 -33.47 14.42
C THR A 165 -7.62 -33.52 13.55
N LEU A 166 -7.45 -32.56 12.62
CA LEU A 166 -6.31 -32.51 11.71
C LEU A 166 -5.00 -32.09 12.40
N ILE A 167 -5.09 -31.32 13.49
CA ILE A 167 -3.95 -30.99 14.34
C ILE A 167 -3.51 -32.24 15.12
N LEU A 168 -4.43 -32.96 15.73
CA LEU A 168 -4.13 -34.17 16.50
C LEU A 168 -3.59 -35.30 15.63
N SER A 169 -4.06 -35.44 14.38
CA SER A 169 -3.49 -36.40 13.43
C SER A 169 -2.11 -36.00 12.91
N GLY A 170 -1.71 -34.74 13.10
CA GLY A 170 -0.47 -34.17 12.56
C GLY A 170 -0.53 -33.81 11.07
N GLU A 171 -1.62 -34.14 10.39
CA GLU A 171 -1.82 -33.90 8.95
C GLU A 171 -1.76 -32.41 8.63
N LEU A 172 -2.46 -31.57 9.40
CA LEU A 172 -2.48 -30.12 9.16
C LEU A 172 -1.08 -29.51 9.28
N LEU A 173 -0.31 -29.93 10.28
CA LEU A 173 1.03 -29.41 10.52
C LEU A 173 2.01 -29.86 9.42
N ARG A 174 1.90 -31.13 8.99
CA ARG A 174 2.70 -31.68 7.89
C ARG A 174 2.44 -30.94 6.58
N ASP A 175 1.17 -30.79 6.22
CA ASP A 175 0.76 -30.10 5.00
C ASP A 175 1.14 -28.61 5.04
N SER A 176 0.95 -27.96 6.19
CA SER A 176 1.37 -26.56 6.38
C SER A 176 2.88 -26.40 6.22
N ALA A 177 3.67 -27.31 6.80
CA ALA A 177 5.13 -27.28 6.71
C ALA A 177 5.61 -27.52 5.28
N LEU A 178 4.98 -28.46 4.56
CA LEU A 178 5.31 -28.75 3.17
C LEU A 178 5.03 -27.54 2.27
N THR A 179 3.84 -26.95 2.34
CA THR A 179 3.48 -25.76 1.56
C THR A 179 4.37 -24.57 1.93
N ALA A 180 4.66 -24.38 3.22
CA ALA A 180 5.58 -23.33 3.67
C ALA A 180 6.97 -23.53 3.07
N TRP A 181 7.49 -24.76 3.06
CA TRP A 181 8.79 -25.06 2.47
C TRP A 181 8.83 -24.80 0.96
N GLU A 182 7.82 -25.26 0.23
CA GLU A 182 7.68 -25.00 -1.21
C GLU A 182 7.65 -23.51 -1.53
N ALA A 183 6.86 -22.75 -0.78
CA ALA A 183 6.74 -21.31 -0.93
C ALA A 183 8.04 -20.59 -0.55
N ILE A 184 8.69 -20.93 0.57
CA ILE A 184 9.94 -20.31 1.01
C ILE A 184 11.07 -20.58 0.02
N ALA A 185 11.22 -21.82 -0.44
CA ALA A 185 12.26 -22.18 -1.41
C ALA A 185 12.04 -21.47 -2.75
N GLY A 186 10.80 -21.48 -3.27
CA GLY A 186 10.44 -20.77 -4.49
C GLY A 186 10.64 -19.26 -4.36
N PHE A 187 10.17 -18.67 -3.25
CA PHE A 187 10.37 -17.26 -2.92
C PHE A 187 11.86 -16.88 -2.91
N ALA A 188 12.69 -17.65 -2.19
CA ALA A 188 14.10 -17.34 -2.05
C ALA A 188 14.82 -17.40 -3.40
N ILE A 189 14.62 -18.49 -4.16
CA ILE A 189 15.24 -18.69 -5.47
C ILE A 189 14.79 -17.60 -6.45
N GLY A 190 13.47 -17.44 -6.62
CA GLY A 190 12.91 -16.50 -7.57
C GLY A 190 13.26 -15.06 -7.22
N THR A 191 13.10 -14.67 -5.96
CA THR A 191 13.37 -13.29 -5.52
C THR A 191 14.85 -12.94 -5.64
N VAL A 192 15.77 -13.82 -5.23
CA VAL A 192 17.21 -13.55 -5.32
C VAL A 192 17.64 -13.47 -6.77
N LEU A 193 17.29 -14.45 -7.60
CA LEU A 193 17.68 -14.47 -9.01
C LEU A 193 17.05 -13.31 -9.79
N GLY A 194 15.77 -13.03 -9.55
CA GLY A 194 15.06 -11.92 -10.18
C GLY A 194 15.67 -10.58 -9.78
N SER A 195 15.88 -10.35 -8.49
CA SER A 195 16.47 -9.11 -8.00
C SER A 195 17.88 -8.90 -8.55
N ALA A 196 18.71 -9.95 -8.56
CA ALA A 196 20.05 -9.91 -9.12
C ALA A 196 20.01 -9.57 -10.62
N ALA A 197 19.16 -10.23 -11.40
CA ALA A 197 18.98 -9.93 -12.81
C ALA A 197 18.51 -8.48 -13.03
N GLY A 198 17.56 -7.99 -12.22
CA GLY A 198 17.02 -6.62 -12.32
C GLY A 198 18.07 -5.56 -12.03
N LEU A 199 18.89 -5.78 -10.99
CA LEU A 199 20.04 -4.93 -10.67
C LEU A 199 21.10 -4.96 -11.76
N VAL A 200 21.38 -6.13 -12.36
CA VAL A 200 22.35 -6.26 -13.44
C VAL A 200 21.90 -5.51 -14.70
N LEU A 201 20.60 -5.45 -14.99
CA LEU A 201 20.09 -4.68 -16.14
C LEU A 201 20.43 -3.19 -16.08
N TRP A 202 20.71 -2.62 -14.90
CA TRP A 202 21.20 -1.25 -14.78
C TRP A 202 22.58 -1.05 -15.46
N LEU A 203 23.44 -2.08 -15.45
CA LEU A 203 24.74 -2.05 -16.12
C LEU A 203 24.63 -2.04 -17.64
N PHE A 204 23.52 -2.55 -18.20
CA PHE A 204 23.35 -2.79 -19.64
C PHE A 204 22.09 -2.09 -20.18
N PRO A 205 22.12 -0.78 -20.50
CA PRO A 205 20.96 -0.02 -20.97
C PRO A 205 20.31 -0.60 -22.21
N THR A 206 21.14 -1.05 -23.16
CA THR A 206 20.66 -1.68 -24.39
C THR A 206 19.93 -2.98 -24.07
N GLY A 207 20.49 -3.83 -23.21
CA GLY A 207 19.84 -5.05 -22.75
C GLY A 207 18.53 -4.78 -22.01
N ALA A 208 18.51 -3.77 -21.15
CA ALA A 208 17.31 -3.32 -20.45
C ALA A 208 16.22 -2.80 -21.41
N ALA A 209 16.61 -2.08 -22.47
CA ALA A 209 15.68 -1.59 -23.48
C ALA A 209 15.12 -2.72 -24.34
N VAL A 210 15.97 -3.67 -24.76
CA VAL A 210 15.56 -4.86 -25.53
C VAL A 210 14.63 -5.76 -24.72
N LEU A 211 14.93 -5.98 -23.42
CA LEU A 211 14.14 -6.85 -22.55
C LEU A 211 12.84 -6.20 -22.05
N ARG A 212 12.72 -4.86 -22.11
CA ARG A 212 11.56 -4.11 -21.59
C ARG A 212 10.21 -4.65 -22.07
N PRO A 213 9.93 -4.81 -23.39
CA PRO A 213 8.64 -5.34 -23.84
C PRO A 213 8.37 -6.78 -23.33
N TYR A 214 9.41 -7.62 -23.25
CA TYR A 214 9.28 -8.99 -22.77
C TYR A 214 8.99 -9.06 -21.26
N MET A 215 9.64 -8.22 -20.45
CA MET A 215 9.36 -8.14 -19.02
C MET A 215 7.91 -7.72 -18.76
N ILE A 216 7.40 -6.73 -19.52
CA ILE A 216 6.00 -6.29 -19.44
C ILE A 216 5.05 -7.41 -19.87
N ALA A 217 5.33 -8.08 -20.99
CA ALA A 217 4.51 -9.17 -21.50
C ALA A 217 4.46 -10.37 -20.52
N LEU A 218 5.61 -10.77 -19.97
CA LEU A 218 5.69 -11.84 -18.97
C LEU A 218 4.98 -11.46 -17.67
N ASN A 219 5.00 -10.17 -17.28
CA ASN A 219 4.24 -9.69 -16.14
C ASN A 219 2.73 -9.68 -16.39
N GLY A 220 2.28 -9.37 -17.61
CA GLY A 220 0.86 -9.43 -18.00
C GLY A 220 0.31 -10.84 -18.20
N LEU A 221 1.16 -11.82 -18.53
CA LEU A 221 0.74 -13.21 -18.73
C LEU A 221 0.25 -13.85 -17.41
N PRO A 222 -0.87 -14.58 -17.42
CA PRO A 222 -1.26 -15.45 -16.32
C PRO A 222 -0.22 -16.57 -16.12
N LYS A 223 0.76 -16.35 -15.23
CA LYS A 223 1.90 -17.27 -15.03
C LYS A 223 1.47 -18.67 -14.60
N ILE A 224 0.29 -18.78 -13.96
CA ILE A 224 -0.35 -20.05 -13.60
C ILE A 224 -0.55 -20.96 -14.83
N ALA A 225 -0.79 -20.39 -16.01
CA ALA A 225 -0.95 -21.16 -17.25
C ALA A 225 0.32 -21.93 -17.66
N LEU A 226 1.48 -21.59 -17.10
CA LEU A 226 2.74 -22.30 -17.35
C LEU A 226 2.90 -23.56 -16.50
N ALA A 227 2.05 -23.77 -15.49
CA ALA A 227 2.19 -24.87 -14.55
C ALA A 227 2.24 -26.27 -15.22
N PRO A 228 1.40 -26.60 -16.22
CA PRO A 228 1.50 -27.89 -16.92
C PRO A 228 2.87 -28.10 -17.59
N LEU A 229 3.44 -27.06 -18.20
CA LEU A 229 4.75 -27.12 -18.84
C LEU A 229 5.87 -27.30 -17.81
N ILE A 230 5.77 -26.61 -16.68
CA ILE A 230 6.72 -26.74 -15.58
C ILE A 230 6.67 -28.15 -14.98
N ILE A 231 5.49 -28.76 -14.86
CA ILE A 231 5.34 -30.14 -14.41
C ILE A 231 5.96 -31.12 -15.41
N VAL A 232 5.84 -30.87 -16.72
CA VAL A 232 6.52 -31.70 -17.73
C VAL A 232 8.04 -31.61 -17.60
N TRP A 233 8.60 -30.42 -17.35
CA TRP A 233 10.05 -30.21 -17.24
C TRP A 233 10.64 -30.72 -15.93
N PHE A 234 9.99 -30.48 -14.81
CA PHE A 234 10.50 -30.78 -13.46
C PHE A 234 9.90 -32.05 -12.85
N GLY A 235 8.93 -32.66 -13.53
CA GLY A 235 8.19 -33.81 -13.05
C GLY A 235 7.14 -33.46 -11.98
N ILE A 236 6.37 -34.48 -11.59
CA ILE A 236 5.46 -34.39 -10.45
C ILE A 236 6.27 -34.56 -9.17
N GLY A 237 6.26 -33.53 -8.31
CA GLY A 237 6.93 -33.59 -7.01
C GLY A 237 7.29 -32.21 -6.51
N LEU A 238 8.17 -32.13 -5.52
CA LEU A 238 8.57 -30.89 -4.87
C LEU A 238 9.16 -29.86 -5.88
N GLY A 239 9.97 -30.33 -6.83
CA GLY A 239 10.66 -29.48 -7.80
C GLY A 239 9.73 -28.62 -8.66
N SER A 240 8.60 -29.16 -9.11
CA SER A 240 7.64 -28.39 -9.92
C SER A 240 6.94 -27.28 -9.14
N LYS A 241 6.61 -27.49 -7.86
CA LYS A 241 5.95 -26.47 -7.02
C LYS A 241 6.89 -25.33 -6.72
N ILE A 242 8.14 -25.66 -6.33
CA ILE A 242 9.20 -24.68 -6.13
C ILE A 242 9.45 -23.90 -7.43
N ALA A 243 9.51 -24.56 -8.59
CA ALA A 243 9.73 -23.91 -9.87
C ALA A 243 8.59 -22.96 -10.24
N ILE A 244 7.32 -23.34 -10.02
CA ILE A 244 6.17 -22.45 -10.24
C ILE A 244 6.27 -21.21 -9.34
N ALA A 245 6.47 -21.39 -8.04
CA ALA A 245 6.64 -20.29 -7.10
C ALA A 245 7.85 -19.39 -7.44
N ALA A 246 8.97 -19.98 -7.84
CA ALA A 246 10.17 -19.26 -8.25
C ALA A 246 9.97 -18.44 -9.52
N ILE A 247 9.32 -18.98 -10.56
CA ILE A 247 9.07 -18.26 -11.81
C ILE A 247 8.15 -17.05 -11.58
N ILE A 248 7.11 -17.21 -10.76
CA ILE A 248 6.18 -16.13 -10.46
C ILE A 248 6.92 -15.00 -9.71
N THR A 249 7.66 -15.34 -8.66
CA THR A 249 8.40 -14.35 -7.85
C THR A 249 9.59 -13.75 -8.59
N PHE A 250 10.24 -14.50 -9.47
CA PHE A 250 11.35 -14.04 -10.30
C PHE A 250 10.98 -12.83 -11.15
N ILE A 251 9.86 -12.90 -11.88
CA ILE A 251 9.44 -11.82 -12.78
C ILE A 251 9.10 -10.55 -12.00
N VAL A 252 8.44 -10.69 -10.85
CA VAL A 252 8.10 -9.55 -9.98
C VAL A 252 9.38 -8.93 -9.41
N ALA A 253 10.28 -9.74 -8.85
CA ALA A 253 11.56 -9.29 -8.32
C ALA A 253 12.45 -8.62 -9.37
N LEU A 254 12.50 -9.16 -10.59
CA LEU A 254 13.23 -8.61 -11.73
C LEU A 254 12.79 -7.18 -12.02
N ILE A 255 11.49 -6.96 -12.15
CA ILE A 255 10.93 -5.65 -12.49
C ILE A 255 11.14 -4.68 -11.32
N THR A 256 10.82 -5.10 -10.10
CA THR A 256 10.94 -4.22 -8.93
C THR A 256 12.39 -3.84 -8.64
N ALA A 257 13.35 -4.75 -8.78
CA ALA A 257 14.76 -4.43 -8.61
C ALA A 257 15.30 -3.52 -9.74
N GLN A 258 14.87 -3.74 -10.98
CA GLN A 258 15.23 -2.85 -12.09
C GLN A 258 14.68 -1.43 -11.85
N GLN A 259 13.47 -1.32 -11.33
CA GLN A 259 12.83 -0.04 -11.04
C GLN A 259 13.49 0.65 -9.85
N GLY A 260 13.73 -0.07 -8.75
CA GLY A 260 14.48 0.44 -7.60
C GLY A 260 15.89 0.93 -7.97
N ALA A 261 16.58 0.25 -8.89
CA ALA A 261 17.88 0.70 -9.41
C ALA A 261 17.83 2.01 -10.21
N LYS A 262 16.67 2.35 -10.81
CA LYS A 262 16.46 3.60 -11.55
C LYS A 262 16.03 4.75 -10.65
N GLU A 263 15.39 4.46 -9.53
CA GLU A 263 14.96 5.44 -8.52
C GLU A 263 16.09 5.88 -7.58
N VAL A 264 17.28 5.26 -7.66
CA VAL A 264 18.45 5.71 -6.90
C VAL A 264 18.86 7.11 -7.34
N ASP A 265 19.13 7.98 -6.37
CA ASP A 265 19.50 9.39 -6.55
C ASP A 265 20.57 9.57 -7.64
N GLU A 266 20.20 10.29 -8.70
CA GLU A 266 21.06 10.55 -9.84
C GLU A 266 22.26 11.42 -9.46
N ASP A 267 22.16 12.25 -8.42
CA ASP A 267 23.25 13.13 -7.99
C ASP A 267 24.38 12.33 -7.34
N LEU A 268 24.08 11.24 -6.62
CA LEU A 268 25.09 10.28 -6.17
C LEU A 268 25.79 9.60 -7.34
N VAL A 269 25.07 9.31 -8.43
CA VAL A 269 25.64 8.74 -9.66
C VAL A 269 26.55 9.75 -10.35
N LYS A 270 26.14 11.03 -10.45
CA LYS A 270 26.94 12.13 -11.01
C LYS A 270 28.20 12.39 -10.19
N LEU A 271 28.11 12.38 -8.85
CA LEU A 271 29.25 12.50 -7.94
C LEU A 271 30.26 11.36 -8.14
N MET A 272 29.79 10.12 -8.22
CA MET A 272 30.70 9.00 -8.49
C MET A 272 31.42 9.17 -9.83
N ARG A 273 30.74 9.67 -10.87
CA ARG A 273 31.35 9.94 -12.17
C ARG A 273 32.36 11.08 -12.12
N SER A 274 32.11 12.16 -11.37
CA SER A 274 33.07 13.27 -11.22
C SER A 274 34.33 12.84 -10.47
N LEU A 275 34.22 11.86 -9.57
CA LEU A 275 35.35 11.20 -8.91
C LEU A 275 36.06 10.15 -9.80
N GLY A 276 35.69 10.03 -11.08
CA GLY A 276 36.29 9.10 -12.03
C GLY A 276 35.89 7.63 -11.84
N ALA A 277 34.83 7.35 -11.06
CA ALA A 277 34.39 5.98 -10.85
C ALA A 277 33.71 5.41 -12.10
N GLY A 278 34.17 4.24 -12.54
CA GLY A 278 33.55 3.49 -13.63
C GLY A 278 32.18 2.90 -13.25
N ARG A 279 31.42 2.51 -14.27
CA ARG A 279 30.02 2.05 -14.15
C ARG A 279 29.82 0.91 -13.15
N VAL A 280 30.72 -0.09 -13.13
CA VAL A 280 30.64 -1.22 -12.19
C VAL A 280 30.88 -0.77 -10.76
N ARG A 281 31.78 0.19 -10.54
CA ARG A 281 32.06 0.75 -9.22
C ARG A 281 30.86 1.56 -8.71
N THR A 282 30.26 2.39 -9.56
CA THR A 282 29.00 3.10 -9.25
C THR A 282 27.88 2.11 -8.94
N TRP A 283 27.75 1.04 -9.74
CA TRP A 283 26.74 0.01 -9.52
C TRP A 283 26.86 -0.65 -8.14
N ARG A 284 28.05 -1.15 -7.78
CA ARG A 284 28.27 -1.82 -6.49
C ARG A 284 28.14 -0.89 -5.29
N THR A 285 28.54 0.38 -5.43
CA THR A 285 28.69 1.30 -4.29
C THR A 285 27.45 2.15 -4.05
N VAL A 286 26.72 2.51 -5.12
CA VAL A 286 25.57 3.42 -5.06
C VAL A 286 24.28 2.70 -5.43
N ILE A 287 24.26 2.03 -6.57
CA ILE A 287 23.01 1.47 -7.12
C ILE A 287 22.51 0.27 -6.32
N VAL A 288 23.36 -0.74 -6.11
CA VAL A 288 22.97 -1.94 -5.36
C VAL A 288 22.53 -1.57 -3.95
N PRO A 289 23.31 -0.81 -3.15
CA PRO A 289 22.89 -0.43 -1.80
C PRO A 289 21.66 0.49 -1.80
N GLY A 290 21.60 1.47 -2.73
CA GLY A 290 20.47 2.40 -2.84
C GLY A 290 19.15 1.73 -3.25
N ALA A 291 19.22 0.63 -4.00
CA ALA A 291 18.04 -0.14 -4.41
C ALA A 291 17.61 -1.19 -3.36
N MET A 292 18.44 -1.51 -2.37
CA MET A 292 18.10 -2.54 -1.35
C MET A 292 16.80 -2.24 -0.60
N PRO A 293 16.52 -1.01 -0.12
CA PRO A 293 15.26 -0.72 0.57
C PRO A 293 14.03 -0.98 -0.31
N TRP A 294 14.13 -0.69 -1.61
CA TRP A 294 13.08 -0.99 -2.59
C TRP A 294 12.87 -2.50 -2.77
N ILE A 295 13.96 -3.25 -2.92
CA ILE A 295 13.92 -4.71 -3.07
C ILE A 295 13.33 -5.37 -1.82
N VAL A 296 13.78 -4.96 -0.63
CA VAL A 296 13.28 -5.51 0.65
C VAL A 296 11.80 -5.18 0.85
N SER A 297 11.37 -3.96 0.49
CA SER A 297 9.95 -3.57 0.56
C SER A 297 9.06 -4.44 -0.36
N ALA A 298 9.63 -4.94 -1.47
CA ALA A 298 8.94 -5.82 -2.41
C ALA A 298 8.82 -7.27 -1.94
N PHE A 299 9.57 -7.70 -0.92
CA PHE A 299 9.51 -9.07 -0.41
C PHE A 299 8.10 -9.45 0.05
N ARG A 300 7.33 -8.51 0.63
CA ARG A 300 5.95 -8.76 1.05
C ARG A 300 5.02 -9.11 -0.12
N LEU A 301 5.24 -8.49 -1.28
CA LEU A 301 4.50 -8.85 -2.50
C LEU A 301 4.89 -10.26 -2.94
N ASN A 302 6.19 -10.57 -2.95
CA ASN A 302 6.70 -11.86 -3.39
C ASN A 302 6.29 -13.03 -2.49
N VAL A 303 6.07 -12.84 -1.18
CA VAL A 303 5.53 -13.90 -0.33
C VAL A 303 4.14 -14.33 -0.76
N GLY A 304 3.26 -13.36 -1.05
CA GLY A 304 1.92 -13.67 -1.56
C GLY A 304 2.00 -14.44 -2.88
N PHE A 305 2.86 -14.00 -3.80
CA PHE A 305 3.07 -14.67 -5.07
C PHE A 305 3.70 -16.07 -4.94
N ALA A 306 4.61 -16.27 -3.99
CA ALA A 306 5.21 -17.57 -3.73
C ALA A 306 4.18 -18.57 -3.21
N LEU A 307 3.33 -18.14 -2.27
CA LEU A 307 2.25 -18.97 -1.73
C LEU A 307 1.22 -19.31 -2.82
N ILE A 308 0.84 -18.34 -3.65
CA ILE A 308 -0.02 -18.61 -4.82
C ILE A 308 0.64 -19.66 -5.72
N GLY A 309 1.94 -19.55 -6.00
CA GLY A 309 2.66 -20.51 -6.82
C GLY A 309 2.71 -21.92 -6.23
N ALA A 310 3.00 -22.04 -4.93
CA ALA A 310 3.02 -23.32 -4.22
C ALA A 310 1.63 -23.97 -4.23
N VAL A 311 0.60 -23.24 -3.79
CA VAL A 311 -0.78 -23.74 -3.73
C VAL A 311 -1.30 -24.17 -5.10
N VAL A 312 -1.03 -23.39 -6.15
CA VAL A 312 -1.40 -23.75 -7.53
C VAL A 312 -0.67 -25.02 -7.98
N GLY A 313 0.61 -25.15 -7.66
CA GLY A 313 1.37 -26.36 -7.96
C GLY A 313 0.84 -27.59 -7.21
N GLU A 314 0.40 -27.40 -5.96
CA GLU A 314 -0.23 -28.45 -5.16
C GLU A 314 -1.61 -28.86 -5.71
N TYR A 315 -2.41 -27.90 -6.17
CA TYR A 315 -3.72 -28.15 -6.79
C TYR A 315 -3.62 -29.04 -8.02
N ILE A 316 -2.62 -28.82 -8.88
CA ILE A 316 -2.53 -29.49 -10.17
C ILE A 316 -1.95 -30.90 -10.02
N ALA A 317 -0.91 -31.06 -9.19
CA ALA A 317 -0.15 -32.30 -9.17
C ALA A 317 0.51 -32.59 -7.81
N SER A 318 -0.28 -32.66 -6.74
CA SER A 318 0.18 -33.13 -5.43
C SER A 318 -0.77 -34.13 -4.79
N LYS A 319 -0.30 -34.79 -3.73
CA LYS A 319 -1.08 -35.66 -2.84
C LYS A 319 -1.03 -35.19 -1.38
N GLU A 320 -0.33 -34.09 -1.14
CA GLU A 320 -0.01 -33.52 0.17
C GLU A 320 0.13 -32.00 0.02
N GLY A 321 0.07 -31.27 1.12
CA GLY A 321 0.13 -29.81 1.16
C GLY A 321 -1.24 -29.15 1.29
N LEU A 322 -1.25 -27.92 1.82
CA LEU A 322 -2.48 -27.19 2.12
C LEU A 322 -3.32 -26.93 0.88
N GLY A 323 -2.69 -26.65 -0.25
CA GLY A 323 -3.38 -26.48 -1.52
C GLY A 323 -4.09 -27.77 -1.94
N TYR A 324 -3.40 -28.91 -1.88
CA TYR A 324 -4.03 -30.20 -2.15
C TYR A 324 -5.22 -30.45 -1.20
N MET A 325 -5.03 -30.22 0.11
CA MET A 325 -6.08 -30.40 1.11
C MET A 325 -7.31 -29.54 0.81
N ILE A 326 -7.13 -28.26 0.48
CA ILE A 326 -8.24 -27.34 0.14
C ILE A 326 -8.96 -27.80 -1.13
N TYR A 327 -8.20 -28.12 -2.19
CA TYR A 327 -8.77 -28.58 -3.45
C TYR A 327 -9.58 -29.87 -3.26
N TYR A 328 -8.99 -30.86 -2.61
CA TYR A 328 -9.61 -32.17 -2.39
C TYR A 328 -10.84 -32.08 -1.47
N ALA A 329 -10.75 -31.32 -0.37
CA ALA A 329 -11.89 -31.06 0.51
C ALA A 329 -13.04 -30.35 -0.22
N GLY A 330 -12.73 -29.40 -1.11
CA GLY A 330 -13.70 -28.73 -1.95
C GLY A 330 -14.43 -29.68 -2.90
N VAL A 331 -13.71 -30.61 -3.54
CA VAL A 331 -14.30 -31.66 -4.39
C VAL A 331 -15.24 -32.57 -3.59
N LEU A 332 -14.90 -32.87 -2.33
CA LEU A 332 -15.72 -33.68 -1.43
C LEU A 332 -16.86 -32.91 -0.73
N TYR A 333 -17.02 -31.60 -1.00
CA TYR A 333 -17.94 -30.72 -0.28
C TYR A 333 -17.73 -30.72 1.26
N ASP A 334 -16.50 -30.98 1.74
CA ASP A 334 -16.11 -30.78 3.14
C ASP A 334 -15.61 -29.35 3.33
N LEU A 335 -16.55 -28.41 3.37
CA LEU A 335 -16.22 -26.98 3.44
C LEU A 335 -15.62 -26.59 4.80
N ASN A 336 -15.84 -27.41 5.84
CA ASN A 336 -15.15 -27.21 7.10
C ASN A 336 -13.64 -27.40 6.91
N ALA A 337 -13.20 -28.47 6.23
CA ALA A 337 -11.79 -28.70 5.93
C ALA A 337 -11.21 -27.64 4.97
N VAL A 338 -11.99 -27.15 3.99
CA VAL A 338 -11.60 -26.02 3.13
C VAL A 338 -11.25 -24.79 3.96
N TRP A 339 -12.11 -24.39 4.90
CA TRP A 339 -11.85 -23.25 5.78
C TRP A 339 -10.66 -23.46 6.70
N VAL A 340 -10.45 -24.69 7.21
CA VAL A 340 -9.25 -25.03 7.99
C VAL A 340 -7.99 -24.83 7.14
N GLY A 341 -7.98 -25.29 5.89
CA GLY A 341 -6.85 -25.10 4.99
C GLY A 341 -6.58 -23.64 4.65
N ILE A 342 -7.62 -22.85 4.37
CA ILE A 342 -7.49 -21.40 4.14
C ILE A 342 -6.93 -20.70 5.37
N ALA A 343 -7.42 -21.05 6.57
CA ALA A 343 -6.91 -20.50 7.83
C ALA A 343 -5.45 -20.89 8.08
N ALA A 344 -5.07 -22.12 7.77
CA ALA A 344 -3.68 -22.58 7.87
C ALA A 344 -2.76 -21.87 6.86
N LEU A 345 -3.19 -21.67 5.61
CA LEU A 345 -2.46 -20.88 4.61
C LEU A 345 -2.27 -19.44 5.07
N MET A 346 -3.31 -18.83 5.65
CA MET A 346 -3.20 -17.51 6.26
C MET A 346 -2.18 -17.50 7.40
N GLY A 347 -2.15 -18.55 8.24
CA GLY A 347 -1.13 -18.73 9.27
C GLY A 347 0.29 -18.78 8.70
N VAL A 348 0.50 -19.55 7.63
CA VAL A 348 1.80 -19.62 6.91
C VAL A 348 2.17 -18.25 6.34
N ALA A 349 1.24 -17.55 5.69
CA ALA A 349 1.46 -16.21 5.14
C ALA A 349 1.87 -15.21 6.23
N LEU A 350 1.16 -15.19 7.36
CA LEU A 350 1.48 -14.33 8.50
C LEU A 350 2.84 -14.66 9.11
N ALA A 351 3.21 -15.94 9.19
CA ALA A 351 4.53 -16.36 9.66
C ALA A 351 5.65 -15.88 8.73
N MET A 352 5.47 -16.03 7.40
CA MET A 352 6.42 -15.54 6.40
C MET A 352 6.54 -14.01 6.42
N TYR A 353 5.42 -13.29 6.58
CA TYR A 353 5.45 -11.83 6.77
C TYR A 353 6.16 -11.42 8.05
N GLY A 354 5.86 -12.07 9.18
CA GLY A 354 6.57 -11.82 10.43
C GLY A 354 8.08 -12.04 10.32
N ALA A 355 8.51 -13.05 9.56
CA ALA A 355 9.92 -13.31 9.28
C ALA A 355 10.57 -12.18 8.46
N ILE A 356 9.89 -11.67 7.42
CA ILE A 356 10.39 -10.54 6.63
C ILE A 356 10.48 -9.27 7.48
N ASP A 357 9.47 -8.98 8.29
CA ASP A 357 9.44 -7.80 9.17
C ASP A 357 10.57 -7.84 10.20
N TRP A 358 10.92 -9.03 10.65
CA TRP A 358 12.08 -9.25 11.50
C TRP A 358 13.39 -8.98 10.75
N ILE A 359 13.55 -9.50 9.53
CA ILE A 359 14.73 -9.24 8.68
C ILE A 359 14.87 -7.74 8.38
N GLU A 360 13.78 -7.09 8.00
CA GLU A 360 13.74 -5.66 7.64
C GLU A 360 14.16 -4.77 8.81
N ARG A 361 13.65 -5.05 10.02
CA ARG A 361 14.06 -4.31 11.23
C ARG A 361 15.55 -4.45 11.54
N ARG A 362 16.15 -5.61 11.23
CA ARG A 362 17.57 -5.87 11.46
C ARG A 362 18.50 -5.29 10.40
N LEU A 363 17.97 -4.94 9.22
CA LEU A 363 18.70 -4.22 8.18
C LEU A 363 18.62 -2.69 8.34
N ARG A 364 17.56 -2.19 8.99
CA ARG A 364 17.36 -0.74 9.25
C ARG A 364 17.97 -0.26 10.57
N GLY A 365 18.22 -1.16 11.52
CA GLY A 365 18.94 -0.88 12.77
C GLY A 365 20.41 -1.24 12.62
#